data_AF-A0A8U8BJH5-F1
#
_entry.id   AF-A0A8U8BJH5-F1
#
_cell.length_a   1.000
_cell.length_b   1.000
_cell.length_c   1.000
_cell.angle_alpha   90.00
_cell.angle_beta   90.00
_cell.angle_gamma   90.00
#
_symmetry.space_group_name_H-M   'P 1'
#
loop_
_entity.id
_entity.type
_entity.pdbx_description
1 polymer ?
#
loop_
_entity_poly.entity_id
_entity_poly.type
_entity_poly.pdbx_seq_one_letter_code
_entity_poly.pdbx_strand_id
1 'polypeptide(L)'
;VTPSLGISLAMESLHLRAVLLLGEPFWGAQPFDFGVQGTARGLRALLAPLLRGRLGPPPEPSYALHRKLGGLFLACAHLGGRVHCRELFLQLYGSYWHPQNRPEPQKPRGARKREGEGAALNKRGI
;
A
#
# COMPACT_ATOMS: atom_id res chain seq x y z
N VAL A 1 26.60 -19.55 -13.89
CA VAL A 1 26.17 -18.48 -12.96
C VAL A 1 24.86 -17.91 -13.50
N THR A 2 23.73 -18.34 -12.94
CA THR A 2 22.42 -17.79 -13.30
C THR A 2 22.35 -16.35 -12.76
N PRO A 3 22.02 -15.33 -13.57
CA PRO A 3 21.80 -14.01 -13.02
C PRO A 3 20.46 -14.10 -12.28
N SER A 4 20.53 -14.17 -10.95
CA SER A 4 19.37 -13.90 -10.12
C SER A 4 18.84 -12.53 -10.51
N LEU A 5 17.55 -12.49 -10.75
CA LEU A 5 16.76 -11.38 -11.22
C LEU A 5 16.74 -10.26 -10.15
N GLY A 6 17.86 -9.55 -10.01
CA GLY A 6 18.07 -8.48 -9.06
C GLY A 6 17.87 -7.12 -9.74
N ILE A 7 17.03 -6.28 -9.12
CA ILE A 7 16.87 -4.87 -9.46
C ILE A 7 18.28 -4.25 -9.58
N SER A 8 18.60 -3.61 -10.71
CA SER A 8 19.90 -2.94 -10.90
C SER A 8 20.17 -1.95 -9.76
N LEU A 9 21.43 -1.78 -9.36
CA LEU A 9 21.85 -0.78 -8.35
C LEU A 9 21.29 0.63 -8.62
N ALA A 10 21.18 1.00 -9.90
CA ALA A 10 20.58 2.28 -10.31
C ALA A 10 19.07 2.35 -9.95
N MET A 11 18.37 1.23 -10.12
CA MET A 11 16.94 1.13 -9.85
C MET A 11 16.65 1.00 -8.35
N GLU A 12 17.53 0.35 -7.60
CA GLU A 12 17.49 0.32 -6.14
C GLU A 12 17.66 1.74 -5.57
N SER A 13 18.70 2.47 -6.00
CA SER A 13 18.94 3.86 -5.59
C SER A 13 17.75 4.77 -5.91
N LEU A 14 17.17 4.61 -7.10
CA LEU A 14 15.98 5.36 -7.52
C LEU A 14 14.76 5.05 -6.63
N HIS A 15 14.57 3.78 -6.28
CA HIS A 15 13.49 3.35 -5.39
C HIS A 15 13.66 3.92 -3.98
N LEU A 16 14.84 3.81 -3.40
CA LEU A 16 15.16 4.37 -2.08
C LEU A 16 14.92 5.88 -2.06
N ARG A 17 15.34 6.59 -3.09
CA ARG A 17 15.12 8.04 -3.21
C ARG A 17 13.64 8.39 -3.27
N ALA A 18 12.82 7.60 -3.98
CA ALA A 18 11.38 7.81 -4.03
C ALA A 18 10.72 7.61 -2.65
N VAL A 19 11.15 6.57 -1.90
CA VAL A 19 10.65 6.29 -0.54
C VAL A 19 11.05 7.39 0.44
N LEU A 20 12.30 7.86 0.40
CA LEU A 20 12.77 8.95 1.26
C LEU A 20 12.00 10.25 0.99
N LEU A 21 11.75 10.56 -0.28
CA LEU A 21 10.98 11.74 -0.66
C LEU A 21 9.51 11.64 -0.21
N LEU A 22 8.91 10.45 -0.27
CA LEU A 22 7.57 10.20 0.27
C LEU A 22 7.53 10.27 1.81
N GLY A 23 8.65 9.97 2.47
CA GLY A 23 8.80 10.03 3.92
C GLY A 23 8.96 11.45 4.49
N GLU A 24 9.35 12.42 3.66
CA GLU A 24 9.66 13.79 4.08
C GLU A 24 8.52 14.49 4.86
N PRO A 25 7.24 14.39 4.46
CA PRO A 25 6.12 14.95 5.23
C PRO A 25 6.02 14.40 6.66
N PHE A 26 6.48 13.17 6.89
CA PHE A 26 6.36 12.49 8.18
C PHE A 26 7.51 12.76 9.15
N TRP A 27 8.59 13.40 8.69
CA TRP A 27 9.77 13.69 9.51
C TRP A 27 9.66 15.01 10.29
N GLY A 28 9.09 16.04 9.67
CA GLY A 28 9.02 17.38 10.24
C GLY A 28 8.03 17.50 11.41
N ALA A 29 8.38 18.30 12.41
CA ALA A 29 7.44 18.71 13.46
C ALA A 29 6.45 19.79 12.96
N GLN A 30 6.83 20.53 11.93
CA GLN A 30 5.99 21.55 11.31
C GLN A 30 5.00 20.91 10.32
N PRO A 31 3.83 21.53 10.10
CA PRO A 31 2.88 21.04 9.11
C PRO A 31 3.50 21.08 7.72
N PHE A 32 3.41 19.95 7.02
CA PHE A 32 3.88 19.82 5.66
C PHE A 32 2.91 20.52 4.71
N ASP A 33 3.44 21.39 3.84
CA ASP A 33 2.67 22.14 2.87
C ASP A 33 2.59 21.37 1.54
N PHE A 34 1.44 20.76 1.26
CA PHE A 34 1.21 20.03 0.02
C PHE A 34 0.99 20.94 -1.18
N GLY A 35 0.72 22.24 -0.98
CA GLY A 35 0.61 23.22 -2.06
C GLY A 35 1.96 23.57 -2.68
N VAL A 36 3.06 23.38 -1.95
CA VAL A 36 4.41 23.60 -2.46
C VAL A 36 4.83 22.42 -3.33
N GLN A 37 5.00 22.65 -4.63
CA GLN A 37 5.16 21.60 -5.64
C GLN A 37 6.50 20.81 -5.56
N GLY A 38 7.42 21.13 -4.64
CA GLY A 38 8.77 20.57 -4.60
C GLY A 38 8.80 19.04 -4.48
N THR A 39 8.17 18.51 -3.44
CA THR A 39 8.13 17.06 -3.14
C THR A 39 7.31 16.29 -4.19
N ALA A 40 6.15 16.81 -4.61
CA ALA A 40 5.30 16.18 -5.63
C ALA A 40 5.97 16.15 -7.02
N ARG A 41 6.68 17.21 -7.41
CA ARG A 41 7.44 17.28 -8.67
C ARG A 41 8.63 16.34 -8.64
N GLY A 42 9.36 16.27 -7.53
CA GLY A 42 10.43 15.31 -7.33
C GLY A 42 9.94 13.86 -7.46
N LEU A 43 8.79 13.54 -6.86
CA LEU A 43 8.21 12.20 -6.92
C LEU A 43 7.80 11.82 -8.34
N ARG A 44 7.14 12.74 -9.08
CA ARG A 44 6.79 12.54 -10.49
C ARG A 44 8.00 12.28 -11.38
N ALA A 45 9.10 12.98 -11.15
CA ALA A 45 10.35 12.80 -11.90
C ALA A 45 10.99 11.42 -11.65
N LEU A 46 10.83 10.86 -10.45
CA LEU A 46 11.33 9.52 -10.09
C LEU A 46 10.40 8.41 -10.59
N LEU A 47 9.09 8.67 -10.70
CA LEU A 47 8.10 7.68 -11.13
C LEU A 47 8.35 7.17 -12.56
N ALA A 48 8.65 8.06 -13.49
CA ALA A 48 8.86 7.71 -14.89
C ALA A 48 10.02 6.69 -15.11
N PRO A 49 11.23 6.91 -14.56
CA PRO A 49 12.31 5.92 -14.65
C PRO A 49 12.01 4.64 -13.85
N LEU A 50 11.33 4.73 -12.70
CA LEU A 50 10.90 3.55 -11.91
C LEU A 50 9.94 2.63 -12.69
N LEU A 51 9.10 3.20 -13.56
CA LEU A 51 8.18 2.41 -14.37
C LEU A 51 8.87 1.69 -15.54
N ARG A 52 9.95 2.27 -16.08
CA ARG A 52 10.68 1.70 -17.23
C ARG A 52 11.49 0.46 -16.89
N GLY A 53 12.03 0.36 -15.68
CA GLY A 53 12.81 -0.81 -15.24
C GLY A 53 12.00 -1.91 -14.56
N ARG A 54 10.67 -1.92 -14.70
CA ARG A 54 9.82 -2.95 -14.08
C ARG A 54 9.99 -4.29 -14.78
N LEU A 55 10.27 -5.32 -13.99
CA LEU A 55 10.33 -6.71 -14.45
C LEU A 55 8.95 -7.39 -14.53
N GLY A 56 7.92 -6.75 -13.95
CA GLY A 56 6.53 -7.22 -13.95
C GLY A 56 5.63 -6.28 -13.13
N PRO A 57 4.30 -6.46 -13.20
CA PRO A 57 3.36 -5.71 -12.37
C PRO A 57 3.53 -6.07 -10.88
N PRO A 58 3.31 -5.12 -9.96
CA PRO A 58 3.36 -5.37 -8.52
C PRO A 58 2.14 -6.21 -8.12
N PRO A 59 2.19 -6.94 -7.00
CA PRO A 59 1.04 -7.69 -6.52
C PRO A 59 -0.12 -6.74 -6.16
N GLU A 60 -1.35 -7.24 -6.30
CA GLU A 60 -2.61 -6.48 -6.11
C GLU A 60 -2.65 -5.63 -4.82
N PRO A 61 -2.24 -6.15 -3.64
CA PRO A 61 -2.27 -5.38 -2.39
C PRO A 61 -1.36 -4.15 -2.42
N SER A 62 -0.16 -4.29 -3.00
CA SER A 62 0.80 -3.20 -3.12
C SER A 62 0.29 -2.12 -4.09
N TYR A 63 -0.40 -2.53 -5.16
CA TYR A 63 -0.98 -1.58 -6.12
C TYR A 63 -2.15 -0.79 -5.50
N ALA A 64 -3.01 -1.45 -4.73
CA ALA A 64 -4.10 -0.80 -4.01
C ALA A 64 -3.58 0.22 -2.98
N LEU A 65 -2.55 -0.14 -2.21
CA LEU A 65 -1.92 0.75 -1.22
C LEU A 65 -1.33 1.99 -1.90
N HIS A 66 -0.52 1.81 -2.94
CA HIS A 66 0.12 2.92 -3.65
C HIS A 66 -0.89 3.86 -4.31
N ARG A 67 -2.01 3.34 -4.85
CA ARG A 67 -3.07 4.18 -5.39
C ARG A 67 -3.81 4.97 -4.31
N LYS A 68 -4.09 4.37 -3.15
CA LYS A 68 -4.72 5.08 -2.02
C LYS A 68 -3.84 6.22 -1.51
N LEU A 69 -2.56 5.95 -1.28
CA LEU A 69 -1.60 6.96 -0.82
C LEU A 69 -1.41 8.07 -1.85
N GLY A 70 -1.19 7.71 -3.11
CA GLY A 70 -1.03 8.69 -4.19
C GLY A 70 -2.26 9.58 -4.38
N GLY A 71 -3.46 9.01 -4.26
CA GLY A 71 -4.72 9.76 -4.33
C GLY A 71 -4.87 10.77 -3.19
N LEU A 72 -4.54 10.38 -1.96
CA LEU A 72 -4.61 11.27 -0.80
C LEU A 72 -3.60 12.43 -0.92
N PHE A 73 -2.36 12.11 -1.31
CA PHE A 73 -1.32 13.13 -1.54
C PHE A 73 -1.73 14.13 -2.61
N LEU A 74 -2.33 13.67 -3.72
CA LEU A 74 -2.80 14.54 -4.78
C LEU A 74 -3.98 15.41 -4.33
N ALA A 75 -4.91 14.86 -3.54
CA ALA A 75 -6.02 15.62 -2.98
C ALA A 75 -5.52 16.72 -2.03
N CYS A 76 -4.58 16.40 -1.13
CA CYS A 76 -3.95 17.40 -0.25
C CYS A 76 -3.23 18.49 -1.06
N ALA A 77 -2.54 18.12 -2.14
CA ALA A 77 -1.86 19.08 -3.02
C ALA A 77 -2.85 19.96 -3.79
N HIS A 78 -3.95 19.39 -4.28
CA HIS A 78 -4.97 20.14 -5.01
C HIS A 78 -5.69 21.18 -4.13
N LEU A 79 -5.92 20.84 -2.85
CA LEU A 79 -6.54 21.72 -1.87
C LEU A 79 -5.56 22.72 -1.21
N GLY A 80 -4.25 22.63 -1.51
CA GLY A 80 -3.23 23.44 -0.83
C GLY A 80 -3.16 23.15 0.68
N GLY A 81 -3.45 21.91 1.09
CA GLY A 81 -3.55 21.54 2.49
C GLY A 81 -2.20 21.59 3.21
N ARG A 82 -2.21 22.12 4.44
CA ARG A 82 -1.07 22.03 5.37
C ARG A 82 -1.40 21.03 6.46
N VAL A 83 -0.66 19.92 6.54
CA VAL A 83 -1.01 18.78 7.41
C VAL A 83 0.15 18.38 8.30
N HIS A 84 -0.13 18.16 9.59
CA HIS A 84 0.82 17.62 10.55
C HIS A 84 0.99 16.09 10.37
N CYS A 85 1.57 15.68 9.25
CA CYS A 85 1.68 14.26 8.87
C CYS A 85 2.43 13.41 9.90
N ARG A 86 3.48 13.97 10.53
CA ARG A 86 4.22 13.30 11.60
C ARG A 86 3.33 12.91 12.78
N GLU A 87 2.51 13.84 13.26
CA GLU A 87 1.64 13.60 14.42
C GLU A 87 0.58 12.55 14.09
N LEU A 88 -0.07 12.68 12.92
CA LEU A 88 -1.04 11.70 12.43
C LEU A 88 -0.42 10.30 12.33
N PHE A 89 0.82 10.20 11.82
CA PHE A 89 1.53 8.94 11.72
C PHE A 89 1.85 8.34 13.09
N LEU A 90 2.38 9.13 14.03
CA LEU A 90 2.72 8.65 15.36
C LEU A 90 1.49 8.19 16.15
N GLN A 91 0.38 8.93 16.04
CA GLN A 91 -0.90 8.55 16.64
C GLN A 91 -1.39 7.22 16.05
N LEU A 92 -1.44 7.10 14.73
CA LEU A 92 -1.88 5.88 14.05
C LEU A 92 -0.97 4.69 14.37
N TYR A 93 0.35 4.91 14.38
CA TYR A 93 1.34 3.89 14.70
C TYR A 93 1.16 3.38 16.13
N GLY A 94 1.00 4.29 17.10
CA GLY A 94 0.71 3.94 18.49
C GLY A 94 -0.58 3.12 18.63
N SER A 95 -1.65 3.54 17.93
CA SER A 95 -2.90 2.79 17.91
C SER A 95 -2.77 1.42 17.23
N TYR A 96 -2.03 1.32 16.13
CA TYR A 96 -1.85 0.06 15.40
C TYR A 96 -1.15 -1.01 16.25
N TRP A 97 -0.13 -0.63 17.00
CA TRP A 97 0.58 -1.53 17.90
C TRP A 97 -0.09 -1.71 19.26
N HIS A 98 -1.22 -1.05 19.51
CA HIS A 98 -1.98 -1.25 20.74
C HIS A 98 -2.48 -2.70 20.82
N PRO A 99 -2.33 -3.41 21.95
CA PRO A 99 -2.71 -4.82 22.08
C PRO A 99 -4.15 -5.13 21.65
N GLN A 100 -5.07 -4.18 21.82
CA GLN A 100 -6.48 -4.31 21.45
C GLN A 100 -6.73 -4.20 19.93
N ASN A 101 -5.80 -3.63 19.17
CA ASN A 101 -5.92 -3.41 17.73
C ASN A 101 -5.09 -4.40 16.90
N ARG A 102 -4.53 -5.44 17.54
CA ARG A 102 -3.73 -6.44 16.84
C ARG A 102 -4.60 -7.15 15.80
N PRO A 103 -4.20 -7.16 14.52
CA PRO A 103 -4.98 -7.86 13.51
C PRO A 103 -5.04 -9.35 13.88
N GLU A 104 -6.25 -9.90 13.94
CA GLU A 104 -6.42 -11.34 14.15
C GLU A 104 -5.70 -12.10 13.03
N PRO A 105 -5.01 -13.23 13.35
CA PRO A 105 -4.39 -14.06 12.33
C PRO A 105 -5.47 -14.51 11.33
N GLN A 106 -5.28 -14.15 10.05
CA GLN A 106 -6.22 -14.49 8.99
C GLN A 106 -6.36 -16.01 8.90
N LYS A 107 -7.57 -16.50 9.19
CA LYS A 107 -7.90 -17.93 9.08
C LYS A 107 -7.65 -18.37 7.63
N PRO A 108 -6.92 -19.47 7.37
CA PRO A 108 -6.70 -19.96 6.03
C PRO A 108 -8.05 -20.18 5.34
N ARG A 109 -8.21 -19.62 4.13
CA ARG A 109 -9.44 -19.72 3.35
C ARG A 109 -9.74 -21.20 3.03
N GLY A 110 -10.68 -21.74 3.80
CA GLY A 110 -11.59 -22.84 3.45
C GLY A 110 -10.97 -24.07 2.79
N ALA A 111 -10.67 -25.09 3.59
CA ALA A 111 -10.87 -26.46 3.12
C ALA A 111 -12.35 -26.62 2.75
N ARG A 112 -12.61 -26.86 1.47
CA ARG A 112 -13.95 -27.02 0.89
C ARG A 112 -14.68 -28.16 1.62
N LYS A 113 -15.60 -27.83 2.53
CA LYS A 113 -16.49 -28.80 3.19
C LYS A 113 -17.43 -29.34 2.10
N ARG A 114 -17.29 -30.63 1.76
CA ARG A 114 -18.27 -31.33 0.92
C ARG A 114 -19.54 -31.48 1.76
N GLU A 115 -20.53 -30.64 1.50
CA GLU A 115 -21.86 -30.78 2.09
C GLU A 115 -22.59 -31.95 1.41
N GLY A 116 -23.22 -32.77 2.24
CA GLY A 116 -23.92 -33.98 1.85
C GLY A 116 -25.19 -33.70 1.07
N GLU A 117 -25.40 -34.53 0.05
CA GLU A 117 -26.62 -34.62 -0.73
C GLU A 117 -27.64 -35.41 0.09
N GLY A 118 -28.64 -34.72 0.63
CA GLY A 118 -29.84 -35.33 1.19
C GLY A 118 -30.95 -35.31 0.15
N ALA A 119 -31.51 -36.47 -0.18
CA ALA A 119 -32.83 -36.56 -0.79
C ALA A 119 -33.53 -37.83 -0.30
N ALA A 120 -34.25 -37.67 0.81
CA ALA A 120 -35.30 -38.58 1.19
C ALA A 120 -36.42 -38.50 0.14
N LEU A 121 -36.63 -39.60 -0.60
CA LEU A 121 -37.81 -39.77 -1.45
C LEU A 121 -38.64 -40.90 -0.86
N ASN A 122 -39.74 -40.56 -0.18
CA ASN A 122 -40.81 -41.49 0.15
C ASN A 122 -42.15 -40.80 -0.08
N LYS A 123 -42.99 -41.44 -0.89
CA LYS A 123 -44.43 -41.76 -0.65
C LYS A 123 -45.29 -41.63 -1.91
N ARG A 124 -45.69 -42.80 -2.45
CA ARG A 124 -47.06 -43.27 -2.80
C ARG A 124 -47.21 -43.79 -4.24
N GLY A 125 -47.76 -45.01 -4.32
CA GLY A 125 -48.86 -45.30 -5.26
C GLY A 125 -48.63 -46.46 -6.22
N ILE A 126 -49.23 -47.61 -5.86
CA ILE A 126 -49.52 -48.83 -6.64
C ILE A 126 -48.36 -49.83 -6.75
#